data_AF-W7BDA1-F1
#
_entry.id   AF-W7BDA1-F1
#
_cell.length_a   1.000
_cell.length_b   1.000
_cell.length_c   1.000
_cell.angle_alpha   90.00
_cell.angle_beta   90.00
_cell.angle_gamma   90.00
#
_symmetry.space_group_name_H-M   'P 1'
#
loop_
_entity.id
_entity.type
_entity.pdbx_description
1 polymer ?
#
loop_
_entity_poly.entity_id
_entity_poly.type
_entity_poly.pdbx_seq_one_letter_code
_entity_poly.pdbx_strand_id
1 'polypeptide(L)' 'MVQLLVDTSTITATDAIMLLSLAGDLRICQVVDPNKTVRMELPLQYWSENPFL' A
#
# COMPACT_ATOMS: atom_id res chain seq x y z
N MET A 1 3.39 3.63 0.55
CA MET A 1 1.98 3.25 0.32
C MET A 1 1.01 4.21 1.00
N VAL A 2 1.07 4.38 2.33
CA VAL A 2 0.21 5.34 3.07
C VAL A 2 0.18 6.73 2.42
N GLN A 3 1.35 7.34 2.22
CA GLN A 3 1.46 8.66 1.60
C GLN A 3 0.78 8.71 0.23
N LEU A 4 1.00 7.69 -0.59
CA LEU A 4 0.40 7.62 -1.92
C LEU A 4 -1.13 7.55 -1.84
N LEU A 5 -1.70 6.80 -0.90
CA LEU A 5 -3.15 6.77 -0.71
C LEU A 5 -3.69 8.13 -0.24
N VAL A 6 -3.02 8.80 0.70
CA VAL A 6 -3.42 10.14 1.18
C VAL A 6 -3.32 11.20 0.09
N ASP A 7 -2.34 11.10 -0.81
CA ASP A 7 -2.14 12.06 -1.89
C ASP A 7 -3.09 11.85 -3.08
N THR A 8 -3.51 10.60 -3.31
CA THR A 8 -4.36 10.23 -4.46
C THR A 8 -5.84 10.07 -4.12
N SER A 9 -6.18 10.07 -2.83
CA SER A 9 -7.57 9.93 -2.37
C SER A 9 -7.88 10.91 -1.24
N THR A 10 -9.14 10.94 -0.82
CA THR A 10 -9.63 11.87 0.21
C THR A 10 -9.46 11.37 1.65
N ILE A 11 -8.79 10.23 1.87
CA ILE A 11 -8.69 9.59 3.20
C ILE A 11 -7.56 10.17 4.06
N THR A 12 -7.74 10.13 5.38
CA THR A 12 -6.70 10.58 6.31
C THR A 12 -5.55 9.56 6.39
N ALA A 13 -4.38 10.00 6.88
CA ALA A 13 -3.25 9.11 7.13
C ALA A 13 -3.62 7.95 8.08
N THR A 14 -4.45 8.21 9.09
CA THR A 14 -4.92 7.18 10.03
C THR A 14 -5.78 6.14 9.32
N ASP A 15 -6.72 6.58 8.48
CA ASP A 15 -7.59 5.67 7.72
C ASP A 15 -6.80 4.84 6.72
N ALA A 16 -5.83 5.45 6.03
CA ALA A 16 -4.93 4.74 5.12
C ALA A 16 -4.09 3.68 5.85
N ILE A 17 -3.59 3.97 7.05
CA ILE A 17 -2.85 3.00 7.88
C ILE A 17 -3.77 1.86 8.30
N MET A 18 -4.98 2.15 8.77
CA MET A 18 -5.95 1.13 9.18
C MET A 18 -6.32 0.22 7.99
N LEU A 19 -6.59 0.80 6.83
CA LEU A 19 -6.90 0.06 5.60
C LEU A 19 -5.75 -0.87 5.20
N LEU A 20 -4.51 -0.36 5.19
CA LEU A 20 -3.33 -1.17 4.87
C LEU A 20 -3.04 -2.25 5.92
N SER A 21 -3.38 -2.01 7.19
CA SER A 21 -3.24 -3.02 8.24
C SER A 21 -4.30 -4.13 8.16
N LEU A 22 -5.51 -3.81 7.67
CA LEU A 22 -6.63 -4.75 7.59
C LEU A 22 -6.63 -5.55 6.29
N ALA A 23 -6.38 -4.88 5.17
CA ALA A 23 -6.55 -5.44 3.83
C ALA A 23 -5.28 -5.39 2.98
N GLY A 24 -4.23 -4.73 3.47
CA GLY A 24 -2.94 -4.70 2.82
C GLY A 24 -2.07 -5.90 3.17
N ASP A 25 -1.24 -6.33 2.23
CA ASP A 25 -0.38 -7.48 2.38
C ASP A 25 1.09 -7.10 2.16
N LEU A 26 1.90 -7.24 3.21
CA LEU A 26 3.33 -6.97 3.14
C LEU A 26 4.09 -8.25 2.83
N ARG A 27 4.68 -8.30 1.63
CA ARG A 27 5.38 -9.48 1.13
C ARG A 27 6.87 -9.23 1.02
N ILE A 28 7.65 -10.25 1.40
CA ILE A 28 9.10 -10.27 1.23
C ILE A 28 9.40 -10.70 -0.20
N CYS A 29 10.17 -9.89 -0.92
CA CYS A 29 10.56 -10.21 -2.30
C CYS A 29 11.87 -11.00 -2.32
N GLN A 30 12.91 -10.44 -1.70
CA GLN A 30 14.19 -11.12 -1.57
C GLN A 30 14.90 -10.69 -0.30
N VAL A 31 15.64 -11.66 0.26
CA VAL A 31 16.46 -11.48 1.46
C VAL A 31 17.94 -11.80 1.23
N VAL A 32 18.32 -12.00 -0.03
CA VAL A 32 19.62 -12.56 -0.43
C VAL A 32 20.55 -11.52 -1.04
N ASP A 33 20.01 -10.39 -1.51
CA ASP A 33 20.82 -9.29 -2.03
C ASP A 33 21.30 -8.38 -0.88
N PRO A 34 22.32 -7.54 -1.12
CA PRO A 34 22.82 -6.59 -0.11
C PRO A 34 21.70 -5.71 0.48
N ASN A 35 20.74 -5.32 -0.35
CA ASN A 35 19.55 -4.59 0.08
C ASN A 35 18.37 -5.55 0.14
N LYS A 36 17.72 -5.67 1.30
CA LYS A 36 16.50 -6.47 1.45
C LYS A 36 15.33 -5.74 0.81
N THR A 37 14.48 -6.48 0.09
CA THR A 37 13.37 -5.88 -0.65
C THR A 37 12.04 -6.46 -0.20
N VAL A 38 11.09 -5.58 0.05
CA VAL A 38 9.69 -5.89 0.38
C VAL A 38 8.77 -5.11 -0.55
N ARG A 39 7.53 -5.58 -0.70
CA ARG A 39 6.46 -4.87 -1.40
C ARG A 39 5.17 -4.88 -0.59
N MET A 40 4.40 -3.81 -0.75
CA MET A 40 3.07 -3.67 -0.17
C MET A 40 2.05 -3.88 -1.27
N GLU A 41 1.20 -4.89 -1.13
CA GLU A 41 0.11 -5.19 -2.06
C GLU A 41 -1.22 -4.72 -1.45
N LEU A 42 -2.09 -4.16 -2.29
CA LEU A 42 -3.46 -3.79 -1.92
C LEU A 42 -4.39 -4.19 -3.07
N PRO A 43 -5.47 -4.95 -2.83
CA PRO A 43 -6.42 -5.28 -3.88
C PRO A 43 -7.08 -4.03 -4.47
N LEU A 44 -7.12 -3.95 -5.80
CA LEU A 44 -7.59 -2.77 -6.55
C LEU A 44 -9.04 -2.36 -6.22
N GLN A 45 -9.88 -3.32 -5.81
CA GLN A 45 -11.27 -3.04 -5.40
C GLN A 45 -11.38 -2.06 -4.22
N TYR A 46 -10.34 -1.95 -3.38
CA TYR A 46 -10.32 -1.02 -2.25
C TYR A 46 -9.85 0.38 -2.65
N TRP A 47 -9.42 0.57 -3.90
CA TRP A 47 -8.88 1.83 -4.38
C TRP A 47 -9.51 2.20 -5.73
N SER A 48 -10.73 2.72 -5.66
CA SER A 48 -11.51 3.18 -6.82
C SER A 48 -10.93 4.43 -7.48
N GLU A 49 -10.22 5.26 -6.71
CA GLU A 49 -9.63 6.53 -7.16
C GLU A 49 -8.18 6.34 -7.68
N ASN A 50 -7.82 5.13 -8.08
CA ASN A 50 -6.47 4.82 -8.52
C ASN A 50 -6.15 5.51 -9.86
N PRO A 51 -5.13 6.39 -9.94
CA PRO A 51 -4.81 7.13 -11.16
C PRO A 51 -4.13 6.28 -12.25
N PHE A 52 -3.87 5.00 -11.98
CA PHE A 52 -3.16 4.08 -12.89
C PHE A 52 -4.10 3.11 -13.63
N LEU A 53 -5.42 3.23 -13.45
CA LEU A 53 -6.48 2.48 -14.14
C LEU A 53 -7.51 3.44 -14.73
#